data_AF-A0A935W7K8-F1
#
_entry.id   AF-A0A935W7K8-F1
#
_cell.length_a   1.000
_cell.length_b   1.000
_cell.length_c   1.000
_cell.angle_alpha   90.00
_cell.angle_beta   90.00
_cell.angle_gamma   90.00
#
_symmetry.space_group_name_H-M   'P 1'
#
loop_
_entity.id
_entity.type
_entity.pdbx_description
1 polymer ?
#
loop_
_entity_poly.entity_id
_entity_poly.type
_entity_poly.pdbx_seq_one_letter_code
_entity_poly.pdbx_strand_id
1 'polypeptide(L)'
;MNNIYKIEENHRRILFDISKLNSFNAKIVAFLHYYKELVNYDDKLVTEAYVTEIISLIIPLVENYSPFGSNPQLSTEILEMLIELKRFPMSNEDYILIDENILRIKNEIEELNIILNGNSADENFTSSVIFPLLDKHSNNKYFTGNIETIKISLNQLSGLKEDEFLVIPSLPKVEEQSLKQIKISWQYAKSFIKDNFNVKIPILQISIQFSRKYGIYEGDSHGLALSLGFISELSNYLNLKIKYKINNSAIFTGSMLQDGNLDSISSNIIERKTLTAFYSKCVYFIIPQKNYLQAKAVIEREKLNYGNKKINIVPIANVSEIFEHGEIVKNVTEPVSTYFYRKIRSLKYSVPILILLMMIIILPIYYFKNAQTNEENDFIETAVQKYNLDKKKLSPILNDNSLLSLKLDKVDLNLSDSSLIDTFKNISSIENRFHEKDKALYFSGDSSFIRLNKNINLKSGFPISISMWIKRKAGIADGYSPIIST
;
A
#
# COMPACT_ATOMS: atom_id res chain seq x y z
N MET A 1 10.59 -11.87 58.43
CA MET A 1 9.31 -12.50 58.02
C MET A 1 8.25 -11.50 57.55
N ASN A 2 8.14 -10.27 58.09
CA ASN A 2 7.15 -9.27 57.62
C ASN A 2 7.32 -8.77 56.17
N ASN A 3 8.40 -9.13 55.48
CA ASN A 3 8.77 -8.50 54.21
C ASN A 3 8.27 -9.30 52.98
N ILE A 4 8.23 -10.64 53.06
CA ILE A 4 7.75 -11.49 51.95
C ILE A 4 6.24 -11.37 51.75
N TYR A 5 5.45 -11.37 52.83
CA TYR A 5 4.00 -11.19 52.74
C TYR A 5 3.61 -9.87 52.05
N LYS A 6 4.37 -8.80 52.31
CA LYS A 6 4.17 -7.50 51.69
C LYS A 6 4.48 -7.51 50.19
N ILE A 7 5.54 -8.22 49.76
CA ILE A 7 5.82 -8.39 48.34
C ILE A 7 4.71 -9.20 47.68
N GLU A 8 4.29 -10.31 48.27
CA GLU A 8 3.25 -11.16 47.72
C GLU A 8 1.91 -10.43 47.60
N GLU A 9 1.58 -9.57 48.57
CA GLU A 9 0.42 -8.68 48.51
C GLU A 9 0.58 -7.64 47.38
N ASN A 10 1.74 -6.99 47.27
CA ASN A 10 2.03 -6.04 46.21
C ASN A 10 2.01 -6.69 44.82
N HIS A 11 2.57 -7.89 44.68
CA HIS A 11 2.60 -8.69 43.47
C HIS A 11 1.18 -8.96 42.98
N ARG A 12 0.33 -9.52 43.86
CA ARG A 12 -1.08 -9.79 43.56
C ARG A 12 -1.85 -8.52 43.22
N ARG A 13 -1.62 -7.42 43.95
CA ARG A 13 -2.23 -6.13 43.66
C ARG A 13 -1.84 -5.64 42.27
N ILE A 14 -0.57 -5.73 41.89
CA ILE A 14 -0.07 -5.22 40.61
C ILE A 14 -0.57 -6.09 39.46
N LEU A 15 -0.55 -7.42 39.57
CA LEU A 15 -1.16 -8.29 38.57
C LEU A 15 -2.65 -8.00 38.41
N PHE A 16 -3.35 -7.76 39.52
CA PHE A 16 -4.75 -7.37 39.49
C PHE A 16 -4.97 -6.00 38.81
N ASP A 17 -4.15 -5.00 39.12
CA ASP A 17 -4.24 -3.68 38.48
C ASP A 17 -3.94 -3.76 36.99
N ILE A 18 -2.89 -4.51 36.60
CA ILE A 18 -2.51 -4.76 35.21
C ILE A 18 -3.63 -5.47 34.44
N SER A 19 -4.32 -6.42 35.08
CA SER A 19 -5.47 -7.12 34.47
C SER A 19 -6.64 -6.18 34.14
N LYS A 20 -6.76 -5.06 34.86
CA LYS A 20 -7.80 -4.04 34.64
C LYS A 20 -7.42 -2.99 33.61
N LEU A 21 -6.12 -2.79 33.35
CA LEU A 21 -5.65 -1.82 32.38
C LEU A 21 -5.94 -2.33 30.97
N ASN A 22 -6.49 -1.47 30.12
CA ASN A 22 -6.74 -1.81 28.71
C ASN A 22 -5.58 -1.45 27.78
N SER A 23 -4.69 -0.54 28.21
CA SER A 23 -3.59 -0.03 27.39
C SER A 23 -2.30 -0.82 27.64
N PHE A 24 -1.63 -1.23 26.56
CA PHE A 24 -0.31 -1.85 26.62
C PHE A 24 0.73 -0.96 27.31
N ASN A 25 0.77 0.34 26.96
CA ASN A 25 1.71 1.28 27.57
C ASN A 25 1.46 1.43 29.07
N ALA A 26 0.20 1.55 29.47
CA ALA A 26 -0.14 1.65 30.89
C ALA A 26 0.30 0.40 31.67
N LYS A 27 0.13 -0.80 31.09
CA LYS A 27 0.61 -2.05 31.69
C LYS A 27 2.13 -2.08 31.80
N ILE A 28 2.85 -1.64 30.77
CA ILE A 28 4.32 -1.58 30.79
C ILE A 28 4.81 -0.61 31.86
N VAL A 29 4.19 0.57 32.00
CA VAL A 29 4.55 1.54 33.06
C VAL A 29 4.30 0.94 34.45
N ALA A 30 3.19 0.23 34.63
CA ALA A 30 2.90 -0.47 35.89
C ALA A 30 3.96 -1.54 36.18
N PHE A 31 4.34 -2.33 35.18
CA PHE A 31 5.41 -3.32 35.31
C PHE A 31 6.77 -2.69 35.59
N LEU A 32 7.13 -1.59 34.92
CA LEU A 32 8.38 -0.87 35.16
C LEU A 32 8.45 -0.35 36.60
N HIS A 33 7.34 0.20 37.11
CA HIS A 33 7.27 0.64 38.50
C HIS A 33 7.46 -0.53 39.47
N TYR A 34 6.77 -1.65 39.20
CA TYR A 34 6.87 -2.85 40.01
C TYR A 34 8.28 -3.46 39.99
N TYR A 35 8.89 -3.54 38.82
CA TYR A 35 10.25 -4.02 38.63
C TYR A 35 11.24 -3.21 39.46
N LYS A 36 11.12 -1.88 39.46
CA LYS A 36 11.94 -1.00 40.29
C LYS A 36 11.73 -1.23 41.79
N GLU A 37 10.51 -1.58 42.23
CA GLU A 37 10.28 -1.98 43.63
C GLU A 37 10.95 -3.33 43.94
N LEU A 38 10.89 -4.31 43.03
CA LEU A 38 11.47 -5.65 43.20
C LEU A 38 12.99 -5.66 43.22
N VAL A 39 13.65 -4.88 42.37
CA VAL A 39 15.13 -4.84 42.29
C VAL A 39 15.73 -4.13 43.50
N ASN A 40 14.99 -3.23 44.14
CA ASN A 40 15.40 -2.59 45.40
C ASN A 40 15.20 -3.48 46.63
N TYR A 41 14.75 -4.72 46.46
CA TYR A 41 14.57 -5.67 47.54
C TYR A 41 15.87 -6.40 47.88
N ASP A 42 16.15 -6.59 49.18
CA ASP A 42 17.42 -7.16 49.64
C ASP A 42 17.61 -8.65 49.28
N ASP A 43 16.51 -9.41 49.16
CA ASP A 43 16.57 -10.85 48.89
C ASP A 43 16.54 -11.15 47.39
N LYS A 44 17.71 -11.48 46.84
CA LYS A 44 17.90 -11.78 45.41
C LYS A 44 17.07 -12.98 44.94
N LEU A 45 16.87 -14.00 45.77
CA LEU A 45 16.12 -15.19 45.39
C LEU A 45 14.64 -14.87 45.22
N VAL A 46 14.12 -13.99 46.08
CA VAL A 46 12.74 -13.52 46.00
C VAL A 46 12.56 -12.67 44.74
N THR A 47 13.48 -11.73 44.48
CA THR A 47 13.46 -10.93 43.25
C THR A 47 13.52 -11.83 42.00
N GLU A 48 14.41 -12.83 41.98
CA GLU A 48 14.54 -13.77 40.87
C GLU A 48 13.25 -14.56 40.61
N ALA A 49 12.60 -15.07 41.66
CA ALA A 49 11.35 -15.82 41.54
C ALA A 49 10.23 -14.97 40.90
N TYR A 50 10.00 -13.76 41.41
CA TYR A 50 8.94 -12.89 40.89
C TYR A 50 9.25 -12.32 39.50
N VAL A 51 10.51 -11.95 39.23
CA VAL A 51 10.90 -11.45 37.91
C VAL A 51 10.72 -12.52 36.84
N THR A 52 11.10 -13.76 37.13
CA THR A 52 10.95 -14.89 36.20
C THR A 52 9.48 -15.09 35.79
N GLU A 53 8.54 -14.96 36.72
CA GLU A 53 7.11 -15.05 36.43
C GLU A 53 6.64 -13.93 35.48
N ILE A 54 7.13 -12.71 35.70
CA ILE A 54 6.70 -11.51 34.96
C ILE A 54 7.23 -11.47 33.53
N ILE A 55 8.37 -12.10 33.24
CA ILE A 55 9.00 -12.09 31.90
C ILE A 55 7.99 -12.55 30.83
N SER A 56 7.29 -13.66 31.08
CA SER A 56 6.29 -14.17 30.13
C SER A 56 5.12 -13.19 29.87
N LEU A 57 4.80 -12.35 30.86
CA LEU A 57 3.74 -11.35 30.76
C LEU A 57 4.20 -10.07 30.05
N ILE A 58 5.50 -9.74 30.14
CA ILE A 58 6.02 -8.48 29.61
C ILE A 58 6.29 -8.54 28.11
N ILE A 59 6.74 -9.69 27.60
CA ILE A 59 7.07 -9.91 26.17
C ILE A 59 5.95 -9.44 25.23
N PRO A 60 4.69 -9.93 25.33
CA PRO A 60 3.63 -9.50 24.43
C PRO A 60 3.29 -8.01 24.56
N LEU A 61 3.58 -7.40 25.72
CA LEU A 61 3.38 -5.96 25.89
C LEU A 61 4.45 -5.17 25.14
N VAL A 62 5.72 -5.54 25.30
CA VAL A 62 6.83 -4.81 24.67
C VAL A 62 6.85 -5.00 23.15
N GLU A 63 6.41 -6.14 22.63
CA GLU A 63 6.20 -6.34 21.18
C GLU A 63 5.30 -5.27 20.56
N ASN A 64 4.29 -4.81 21.30
CA ASN A 64 3.35 -3.77 20.86
C ASN A 64 3.80 -2.35 21.24
N TYR A 65 4.79 -2.21 22.12
CA TYR A 65 5.32 -0.93 22.54
C TYR A 65 6.10 -0.24 21.43
N SER A 66 5.94 1.08 21.33
CA SER A 66 6.73 1.92 20.44
C SER A 66 7.13 3.22 21.16
N PRO A 67 8.40 3.65 21.07
CA PRO A 67 8.84 4.94 21.58
C PRO A 67 8.11 6.14 20.95
N PHE A 68 7.64 6.00 19.70
CA PHE A 68 6.95 7.07 19.00
C PHE A 68 5.59 7.40 19.66
N GLY A 69 5.45 8.65 20.09
CA GLY A 69 4.27 9.15 20.79
C GLY A 69 4.40 9.16 22.31
N SER A 70 5.49 8.60 22.85
CA SER A 70 5.77 8.54 24.29
C SER A 70 6.93 9.44 24.69
N ASN A 71 7.02 9.76 25.99
CA ASN A 71 8.16 10.50 26.52
C ASN A 71 9.47 9.69 26.30
N PRO A 72 10.54 10.27 25.70
CA PRO A 72 11.79 9.56 25.45
C PRO A 72 12.43 8.93 26.69
N GLN A 73 12.34 9.59 27.86
CA GLN A 73 12.88 9.08 29.11
C GLN A 73 12.20 7.76 29.50
N LEU A 74 10.88 7.64 29.30
CA LEU A 74 10.17 6.40 29.58
C LEU A 74 10.68 5.27 28.69
N SER A 75 10.91 5.54 27.40
CA SER A 75 11.44 4.55 26.47
C SER A 75 12.84 4.06 26.87
N THR A 76 13.70 4.98 27.35
CA THR A 76 15.01 4.61 27.91
C THR A 76 14.88 3.73 29.14
N GLU A 77 14.01 4.08 30.10
CA GLU A 77 13.80 3.27 31.31
C GLU A 77 13.24 1.87 30.99
N ILE A 78 12.37 1.76 29.98
CA ILE A 78 11.86 0.46 29.50
C ILE A 78 12.98 -0.36 28.86
N LEU A 79 13.82 0.26 28.03
CA LEU A 79 14.96 -0.41 27.41
C LEU A 79 15.97 -0.92 28.45
N GLU A 80 16.28 -0.10 29.46
CA GLU A 80 17.15 -0.47 30.58
C GLU A 80 16.58 -1.68 31.34
N MET A 81 15.30 -1.64 31.71
CA MET A 81 14.62 -2.77 32.34
C MET A 81 14.74 -4.04 31.49
N LEU A 82 14.49 -3.98 30.18
CA LEU A 82 14.59 -5.16 29.30
C LEU A 82 16.01 -5.74 29.25
N ILE A 83 17.04 -4.89 29.20
CA ILE A 83 18.44 -5.33 29.26
C ILE A 83 18.75 -6.01 30.59
N GLU A 84 18.23 -5.48 31.70
CA GLU A 84 18.45 -6.06 33.03
C GLU A 84 17.70 -7.38 33.22
N LEU A 85 16.51 -7.54 32.62
CA LEU A 85 15.75 -8.80 32.66
C LEU A 85 16.57 -9.99 32.14
N LYS A 86 17.49 -9.77 31.20
CA LYS A 86 18.39 -10.81 30.67
C LYS A 86 19.29 -11.48 31.71
N ARG A 87 19.45 -10.88 32.90
CA ARG A 87 20.25 -11.44 33.99
C ARG A 87 19.52 -12.54 34.76
N PHE A 88 18.21 -12.66 34.59
CA PHE A 88 17.38 -13.64 35.28
C PHE A 88 17.22 -14.90 34.44
N PRO A 89 17.02 -16.08 35.07
CA PRO A 89 16.73 -17.30 34.33
C PRO A 89 15.45 -17.15 33.50
N MET A 90 15.50 -17.55 32.24
CA MET A 90 14.35 -17.56 31.33
C MET A 90 14.51 -18.66 30.28
N SER A 91 13.43 -18.94 29.56
CA SER A 91 13.50 -19.88 28.44
C SER A 91 14.33 -19.30 27.28
N ASN A 92 14.90 -20.16 26.43
CA ASN A 92 15.61 -19.69 25.23
C ASN A 92 14.70 -18.90 24.29
N GLU A 93 13.41 -19.26 24.21
CA GLU A 93 12.41 -18.56 23.38
C GLU A 93 12.20 -17.14 23.90
N ASP A 94 11.98 -16.97 25.21
CA ASP A 94 11.80 -15.66 25.85
C ASP A 94 13.05 -14.78 25.67
N TYR A 95 14.24 -15.36 25.79
CA TYR A 95 15.50 -14.64 25.62
C TYR A 95 15.64 -14.07 24.21
N ILE A 96 15.32 -14.85 23.18
CA ILE A 96 15.35 -14.40 21.78
C ILE A 96 14.36 -13.25 21.57
N LEU A 97 13.11 -13.39 22.05
CA LEU A 97 12.08 -12.36 21.92
C LEU A 97 12.47 -11.06 22.65
N ILE A 98 13.08 -11.16 23.84
CA ILE A 98 13.61 -10.00 24.56
C ILE A 98 14.73 -9.33 23.75
N ASP A 99 15.66 -10.10 23.19
CA ASP A 99 16.78 -9.54 22.40
C ASP A 99 16.31 -8.83 21.12
N GLU A 100 15.35 -9.41 20.41
CA GLU A 100 14.73 -8.78 19.25
C GLU A 100 14.04 -7.46 19.62
N ASN A 101 13.30 -7.45 20.74
CA ASN A 101 12.63 -6.24 21.21
C ASN A 101 13.60 -5.17 21.72
N ILE A 102 14.69 -5.55 22.40
CA ILE A 102 15.76 -4.62 22.80
C ILE A 102 16.35 -3.94 21.57
N LEU A 103 16.72 -4.72 20.55
CA LEU A 103 17.29 -4.17 19.32
C LEU A 103 16.30 -3.23 18.62
N ARG A 104 15.04 -3.64 18.48
CA ARG A 104 13.99 -2.83 17.86
C ARG A 104 13.76 -1.52 18.61
N ILE A 105 13.52 -1.57 19.93
CA ILE A 105 13.25 -0.39 20.75
C ILE A 105 14.46 0.55 20.74
N LYS A 106 15.68 0.01 20.82
CA LYS A 106 16.90 0.80 20.71
C LYS A 106 16.96 1.55 19.38
N ASN A 107 16.72 0.88 18.26
CA ASN A 107 16.70 1.50 16.93
C ASN A 107 15.60 2.58 16.83
N GLU A 108 14.40 2.32 17.36
CA GLU A 108 13.30 3.30 17.36
C GLU A 108 13.63 4.54 18.24
N ILE A 109 14.31 4.37 19.38
CA ILE A 109 14.79 5.48 20.23
C ILE A 109 15.87 6.29 19.50
N GLU A 110 16.83 5.63 18.85
CA GLU A 110 17.87 6.30 18.06
C GLU A 110 17.26 7.12 16.93
N GLU A 111 16.30 6.55 16.19
CA GLU A 111 15.55 7.26 15.15
C GLU A 111 14.77 8.45 15.72
N LEU A 112 14.09 8.28 16.85
CA LEU A 112 13.37 9.36 17.51
C LEU A 112 14.32 10.51 17.90
N ASN A 113 15.50 10.19 18.47
CA ASN A 113 16.49 11.19 18.84
C ASN A 113 17.02 11.95 17.62
N ILE A 114 17.28 11.26 16.50
CA ILE A 114 17.65 11.89 15.22
C ILE A 114 16.59 12.91 14.78
N ILE A 115 15.31 12.52 14.86
CA ILE A 115 14.17 13.37 14.48
C ILE A 115 14.00 14.57 15.44
N LEU A 116 14.13 14.35 16.74
CA LEU A 116 14.08 15.40 17.76
C LEU A 116 15.23 16.41 17.61
N ASN A 117 16.35 15.96 17.04
CA ASN A 117 17.49 16.80 16.69
C ASN A 117 17.38 17.48 15.30
N GLY A 118 16.20 17.40 14.66
CA GLY A 118 15.87 18.21 13.47
C GLY A 118 16.18 17.59 12.11
N ASN A 119 16.63 16.34 12.10
CA ASN A 119 16.70 15.57 10.87
C ASN A 119 15.28 15.17 10.45
N SER A 120 14.98 15.31 9.15
CA SER A 120 13.66 15.01 8.62
C SER A 120 13.46 13.51 8.55
N ALA A 121 12.29 13.05 8.98
CA ALA A 121 11.77 11.75 8.57
C ALA A 121 11.47 11.79 7.06
N ASP A 122 11.54 10.64 6.38
CA ASP A 122 11.17 10.55 4.97
C ASP A 122 9.71 10.95 4.77
N GLU A 123 9.48 12.02 4.01
CA GLU A 123 8.14 12.49 3.65
C GLU A 123 7.57 11.65 2.50
N ASN A 124 6.96 10.52 2.86
CA ASN A 124 6.26 9.66 1.94
C ASN A 124 4.73 9.92 1.98
N PHE A 125 4.07 9.82 0.82
CA PHE A 125 2.61 9.93 0.73
C PHE A 125 1.97 8.55 0.64
N THR A 126 0.98 8.25 1.48
CA THR A 126 0.20 7.02 1.42
C THR A 126 -1.31 7.29 1.50
N SER A 127 -2.10 6.21 1.55
CA SER A 127 -3.54 6.27 1.80
C SER A 127 -3.91 6.18 3.28
N SER A 128 -2.94 5.89 4.16
CA SER A 128 -3.22 5.70 5.58
C SER A 128 -3.25 7.03 6.32
N VAL A 129 -4.19 7.18 7.25
CA VAL A 129 -4.32 8.40 8.05
C VAL A 129 -3.82 8.14 9.46
N ILE A 130 -3.07 9.11 9.98
CA ILE A 130 -2.39 9.01 11.28
C ILE A 130 -3.00 10.01 12.25
N PHE A 131 -3.21 9.59 13.50
CA PHE A 131 -3.79 10.43 14.54
C PHE A 131 -3.26 10.02 15.92
N PRO A 132 -3.18 10.96 16.88
CA PRO A 132 -2.67 10.68 18.21
C PRO A 132 -3.79 10.15 19.11
N LEU A 133 -3.48 9.08 19.82
CA LEU A 133 -4.33 8.45 20.82
C LEU A 133 -3.73 8.60 22.21
N LEU A 134 -4.61 8.81 23.18
CA LEU A 134 -4.23 8.99 24.58
C LEU A 134 -4.72 7.80 25.39
N ASP A 135 -3.87 7.36 26.32
CA ASP A 135 -4.29 6.39 27.32
C ASP A 135 -5.11 7.07 28.41
N LYS A 136 -6.29 6.51 28.71
CA LYS A 136 -7.16 6.98 29.81
C LYS A 136 -6.50 6.86 31.19
N HIS A 137 -5.61 5.89 31.35
CA HIS A 137 -4.93 5.58 32.62
C HIS A 137 -3.51 6.13 32.73
N SER A 138 -3.13 7.12 31.90
CA SER A 138 -1.79 7.70 32.02
C SER A 138 -1.61 8.34 33.39
N ASN A 139 -0.61 7.88 34.14
CA ASN A 139 -0.27 8.44 35.44
C ASN A 139 0.42 9.79 35.24
N ASN A 140 0.28 10.75 36.17
CA ASN A 140 0.80 12.12 35.99
C ASN A 140 2.32 12.19 35.75
N LYS A 141 3.08 11.17 36.20
CA LYS A 141 4.54 11.14 36.06
C LYS A 141 5.00 10.84 34.62
N TYR A 142 4.32 9.93 33.93
CA TYR A 142 4.71 9.49 32.59
C TYR A 142 3.54 9.70 31.64
N PHE A 143 3.72 10.65 30.73
CA PHE A 143 2.82 10.80 29.61
C PHE A 143 2.98 9.61 28.66
N THR A 144 1.89 8.86 28.46
CA THR A 144 1.80 7.82 27.43
C THR A 144 0.77 8.22 26.39
N GLY A 145 1.23 8.27 25.14
CA GLY A 145 0.41 8.46 23.95
C GLY A 145 0.88 7.51 22.87
N ASN A 146 -0.01 7.24 21.93
CA ASN A 146 0.26 6.36 20.80
C ASN A 146 -0.06 7.07 19.50
N ILE A 147 0.74 6.76 18.48
CA ILE A 147 0.42 7.12 17.10
C ILE A 147 -0.32 5.94 16.48
N GLU A 148 -1.59 6.15 16.13
CA GLU A 148 -2.41 5.12 15.49
C GLU A 148 -2.63 5.44 14.02
N THR A 149 -2.76 4.38 13.24
CA THR A 149 -2.99 4.46 11.80
C THR A 149 -4.30 3.75 11.47
N ILE A 150 -5.16 4.45 10.72
CA ILE A 150 -6.42 3.88 10.22
C ILE A 150 -6.21 3.39 8.79
N LYS A 151 -6.60 2.14 8.56
CA LYS A 151 -6.78 1.58 7.22
C LYS A 151 -8.28 1.47 6.94
N ILE A 152 -8.71 2.05 5.83
CA ILE A 152 -10.09 2.02 5.38
C ILE A 152 -10.16 1.19 4.11
N SER A 153 -11.17 0.34 4.01
CA SER A 153 -11.50 -0.35 2.76
C SER A 153 -12.99 -0.30 2.49
N LEU A 154 -13.33 -0.19 1.20
CA LEU A 154 -14.70 -0.04 0.73
C LEU A 154 -15.08 -1.22 -0.16
N ASN A 155 -16.18 -1.87 0.16
CA ASN A 155 -16.71 -2.99 -0.60
C ASN A 155 -18.18 -2.76 -0.96
N GLN A 156 -18.58 -3.19 -2.15
CA GLN A 156 -19.99 -3.22 -2.53
C GLN A 156 -20.54 -4.63 -2.32
N LEU A 157 -21.44 -4.79 -1.37
CA LEU A 157 -22.15 -6.04 -1.12
C LEU A 157 -23.57 -5.97 -1.68
N SER A 158 -24.01 -7.06 -2.30
CA SER A 158 -25.38 -7.20 -2.78
C SER A 158 -26.34 -7.30 -1.59
N GLY A 159 -27.44 -6.55 -1.64
CA GLY A 159 -28.51 -6.63 -0.64
C GLY A 159 -28.41 -5.65 0.53
N LEU A 160 -27.38 -4.80 0.57
CA LEU A 160 -27.32 -3.70 1.54
C LEU A 160 -28.43 -2.68 1.27
N LYS A 161 -29.18 -2.31 2.32
CA LYS A 161 -30.20 -1.25 2.28
C LYS A 161 -29.64 0.11 2.70
N GLU A 162 -28.54 0.10 3.46
CA GLU A 162 -27.83 1.27 3.96
C GLU A 162 -26.34 0.97 4.11
N ASP A 163 -25.54 2.02 4.32
CA ASP A 163 -24.10 1.88 4.51
C ASP A 163 -23.80 1.10 5.81
N GLU A 164 -23.02 0.04 5.71
CA GLU A 164 -22.66 -0.83 6.84
C GLU A 164 -21.23 -0.53 7.30
N PHE A 165 -21.01 -0.38 8.61
CA PHE A 165 -19.69 -0.08 9.17
C PHE A 165 -19.15 -1.28 9.94
N LEU A 166 -18.00 -1.79 9.52
CA LEU A 166 -17.24 -2.83 10.21
C LEU A 166 -16.00 -2.21 10.86
N VAL A 167 -16.01 -2.06 12.18
CA VAL A 167 -14.88 -1.51 12.93
C VAL A 167 -14.04 -2.65 13.53
N ILE A 168 -12.74 -2.63 13.28
CA ILE A 168 -11.80 -3.68 13.70
C ILE A 168 -10.67 -3.04 14.55
N PRO A 169 -10.52 -3.46 15.83
CA PRO A 169 -11.32 -4.45 16.55
C PRO A 169 -12.70 -3.89 16.95
N SER A 170 -13.70 -4.77 17.10
CA SER A 170 -14.99 -4.40 17.69
C SER A 170 -14.85 -4.27 19.22
N LEU A 171 -15.36 -3.18 19.78
CA LEU A 171 -15.34 -2.86 21.20
C LEU A 171 -16.74 -2.36 21.64
N PRO A 172 -17.62 -3.24 22.14
CA PRO A 172 -19.05 -2.98 22.30
C PRO A 172 -19.44 -1.72 23.10
N LYS A 173 -18.59 -1.26 24.04
CA LYS A 173 -18.88 -0.10 24.91
C LYS A 173 -18.28 1.22 24.43
N VAL A 174 -17.28 1.18 23.56
CA VAL A 174 -16.63 2.37 22.98
C VAL A 174 -17.29 2.76 21.66
N GLU A 175 -18.11 1.85 21.13
CA GLU A 175 -18.66 1.92 19.79
C GLU A 175 -19.65 3.06 19.56
N GLU A 176 -20.50 3.47 20.50
CA GLU A 176 -21.59 4.40 20.13
C GLU A 176 -21.10 5.80 19.73
N GLN A 177 -20.23 6.42 20.54
CA GLN A 177 -19.68 7.74 20.26
C GLN A 177 -18.72 7.71 19.05
N SER A 178 -17.83 6.70 19.00
CA SER A 178 -16.94 6.50 17.86
C SER A 178 -17.72 6.25 16.57
N LEU A 179 -18.79 5.45 16.60
CA LEU A 179 -19.65 5.16 15.46
C LEU A 179 -20.40 6.41 15.00
N LYS A 180 -20.85 7.26 15.93
CA LYS A 180 -21.44 8.56 15.58
C LYS A 180 -20.44 9.42 14.79
N GLN A 181 -19.22 9.57 15.29
CA GLN A 181 -18.16 10.30 14.58
C GLN A 181 -17.79 9.66 13.23
N ILE A 182 -17.74 8.32 13.15
CA ILE A 182 -17.54 7.58 11.90
C ILE A 182 -18.64 7.91 10.89
N LYS A 183 -19.91 7.85 11.30
CA LYS A 183 -21.06 8.17 10.44
C LYS A 183 -21.00 9.62 9.96
N ILE A 184 -20.73 10.57 10.85
CA ILE A 184 -20.59 12.00 10.50
C ILE A 184 -19.46 12.18 9.47
N SER A 185 -18.29 11.59 9.74
CA SER A 185 -17.12 11.62 8.85
C SER A 185 -17.41 11.03 7.47
N TRP A 186 -18.14 9.92 7.43
CA TRP A 186 -18.54 9.27 6.20
C TRP A 186 -19.54 10.11 5.39
N GLN A 187 -20.56 10.67 6.04
CA GLN A 187 -21.53 11.52 5.33
C GLN A 187 -20.85 12.77 4.75
N TYR A 188 -19.95 13.41 5.52
CA TYR A 188 -19.17 14.54 5.01
C TYR A 188 -18.34 14.15 3.79
N ALA A 189 -17.61 13.03 3.86
CA ALA A 189 -16.81 12.54 2.74
C ALA A 189 -17.65 12.29 1.48
N LYS A 190 -18.85 11.71 1.63
CA LYS A 190 -19.79 11.52 0.53
C LYS A 190 -20.26 12.84 -0.08
N SER A 191 -20.65 13.80 0.76
CA SER A 191 -21.05 15.14 0.30
C SER A 191 -19.92 15.82 -0.44
N PHE A 192 -18.71 15.83 0.14
CA PHE A 192 -17.52 16.39 -0.49
C PHE A 192 -17.25 15.80 -1.88
N ILE A 193 -17.29 14.47 -2.02
CA ILE A 193 -17.07 13.80 -3.31
C ILE A 193 -18.20 14.11 -4.30
N LYS A 194 -19.45 14.12 -3.84
CA LYS A 194 -20.61 14.42 -4.69
C LYS A 194 -20.55 15.85 -5.22
N ASP A 195 -20.24 16.82 -4.38
CA ASP A 195 -20.23 18.24 -4.72
C ASP A 195 -19.07 18.59 -5.67
N ASN A 196 -17.90 17.95 -5.50
CA ASN A 196 -16.73 18.22 -6.32
C ASN A 196 -16.69 17.44 -7.66
N PHE A 197 -17.33 16.27 -7.73
CA PHE A 197 -17.20 15.38 -8.91
C PHE A 197 -18.54 15.02 -9.57
N ASN A 198 -19.67 15.39 -8.97
CA ASN A 198 -21.02 15.07 -9.45
C ASN A 198 -21.22 13.57 -9.76
N VAL A 199 -20.72 12.71 -8.86
CA VAL A 199 -20.79 11.26 -8.98
C VAL A 199 -21.83 10.65 -8.03
N LYS A 200 -22.50 9.60 -8.50
CA LYS A 200 -23.38 8.79 -7.64
C LYS A 200 -22.54 7.82 -6.83
N ILE A 201 -22.65 7.90 -5.51
CA ILE A 201 -21.99 6.99 -4.57
C ILE A 201 -22.96 5.85 -4.26
N PRO A 202 -22.58 4.57 -4.48
CA PRO A 202 -23.41 3.44 -4.11
C PRO A 202 -23.46 3.24 -2.59
N ILE A 203 -24.36 2.37 -2.13
CA ILE A 203 -24.36 1.89 -0.76
C ILE A 203 -23.18 0.93 -0.59
N LEU A 204 -22.40 1.11 0.48
CA LEU A 204 -21.14 0.41 0.70
C LEU A 204 -21.07 -0.26 2.07
N GLN A 205 -20.29 -1.32 2.15
CA GLN A 205 -19.71 -1.79 3.41
C GLN A 205 -18.35 -1.10 3.58
N ILE A 206 -18.17 -0.44 4.72
CA ILE A 206 -17.01 0.35 5.09
C ILE A 206 -16.29 -0.35 6.24
N SER A 207 -15.12 -0.90 5.96
CA SER A 207 -14.28 -1.52 6.96
C SER A 207 -13.21 -0.55 7.45
N ILE A 208 -13.14 -0.35 8.76
CA ILE A 208 -12.22 0.58 9.43
C ILE A 208 -11.35 -0.26 10.36
N GLN A 209 -10.07 -0.36 10.03
CA GLN A 209 -9.11 -1.15 10.79
C GLN A 209 -8.09 -0.23 11.46
N PHE A 210 -8.00 -0.33 12.78
CA PHE A 210 -6.94 0.29 13.57
C PHE A 210 -5.73 -0.65 13.61
N SER A 211 -4.55 -0.13 13.30
CA SER A 211 -3.37 -0.96 13.03
C SER A 211 -2.81 -1.61 14.29
N ARG A 212 -2.78 -0.88 15.41
CA ARG A 212 -2.02 -1.30 16.59
C ARG A 212 -2.88 -1.71 17.79
N LYS A 213 -4.22 -1.66 17.68
CA LYS A 213 -5.17 -2.23 18.66
C LYS A 213 -4.87 -1.85 20.13
N TYR A 214 -4.45 -0.62 20.39
CA TYR A 214 -3.91 -0.19 21.68
C TYR A 214 -4.90 -0.10 22.85
N GLY A 215 -6.19 -0.42 22.64
CA GLY A 215 -7.19 -0.57 23.71
C GLY A 215 -8.39 0.36 23.56
N ILE A 216 -9.04 0.64 24.69
CA ILE A 216 -10.20 1.53 24.79
C ILE A 216 -9.72 2.99 24.75
N TYR A 217 -10.06 3.70 23.69
CA TYR A 217 -9.67 5.09 23.48
C TYR A 217 -10.70 6.06 24.07
N GLU A 218 -10.22 7.22 24.52
CA GLU A 218 -11.06 8.30 25.01
C GLU A 218 -10.95 9.52 24.10
N GLY A 219 -12.11 10.02 23.63
CA GLY A 219 -12.26 11.30 22.96
C GLY A 219 -12.65 11.25 21.49
N ASP A 220 -13.56 12.14 21.09
CA ASP A 220 -14.18 12.25 19.76
C ASP A 220 -13.29 12.92 18.70
N SER A 221 -11.98 12.87 18.87
CA SER A 221 -11.01 13.76 18.22
C SER A 221 -10.36 13.16 16.97
N HIS A 222 -11.00 12.15 16.38
CA HIS A 222 -10.57 11.43 15.16
C HIS A 222 -11.47 11.72 13.94
N GLY A 223 -12.50 12.57 14.07
CA GLY A 223 -13.44 12.88 12.99
C GLY A 223 -12.74 13.48 11.76
N LEU A 224 -11.76 14.36 11.99
CA LEU A 224 -10.93 14.91 10.92
C LEU A 224 -10.16 13.82 10.15
N ALA A 225 -9.45 12.97 10.89
CA ALA A 225 -8.63 11.90 10.32
C ALA A 225 -9.49 10.92 9.49
N LEU A 226 -10.63 10.51 10.04
CA LEU A 226 -11.57 9.62 9.36
C LEU A 226 -12.11 10.22 8.08
N SER A 227 -12.49 11.51 8.10
CA SER A 227 -13.06 12.18 6.92
C SER A 227 -12.08 12.22 5.76
N LEU A 228 -10.81 12.55 6.03
CA LEU A 228 -9.76 12.52 5.01
C LEU A 228 -9.50 11.10 4.50
N GLY A 229 -9.48 10.12 5.40
CA GLY A 229 -9.31 8.72 5.04
C GLY A 229 -10.44 8.22 4.13
N PHE A 230 -11.69 8.58 4.46
CA PHE A 230 -12.85 8.25 3.63
C PHE A 230 -12.80 8.95 2.28
N ILE A 231 -12.43 10.24 2.20
CA ILE A 231 -12.30 10.97 0.93
C ILE A 231 -11.23 10.34 0.05
N SER A 232 -10.07 10.02 0.63
CA SER A 232 -8.98 9.32 -0.04
C SER A 232 -9.45 7.97 -0.60
N GLU A 233 -10.05 7.13 0.24
CA GLU A 233 -10.47 5.79 -0.18
C GLU A 233 -11.66 5.81 -1.14
N LEU A 234 -12.63 6.71 -0.95
CA LEU A 234 -13.74 6.91 -1.89
C LEU A 234 -13.24 7.34 -3.27
N SER A 235 -12.28 8.26 -3.32
CA SER A 235 -11.72 8.72 -4.60
C SER A 235 -11.03 7.57 -5.36
N ASN A 236 -10.39 6.66 -4.62
CA ASN A 236 -9.78 5.46 -5.17
C ASN A 236 -10.84 4.45 -5.63
N TYR A 237 -11.81 4.14 -4.76
CA TYR A 237 -12.87 3.17 -5.00
C TYR A 237 -13.74 3.55 -6.20
N LEU A 238 -14.16 4.80 -6.29
CA LEU A 238 -14.94 5.33 -7.42
C LEU A 238 -14.10 5.54 -8.68
N ASN A 239 -12.80 5.24 -8.62
CA ASN A 239 -11.88 5.39 -9.73
C ASN A 239 -11.91 6.83 -10.27
N LEU A 240 -11.89 7.84 -9.39
CA LEU A 240 -11.92 9.24 -9.82
C LEU A 240 -10.61 9.62 -10.53
N LYS A 241 -10.69 10.63 -11.41
CA LYS A 241 -9.52 11.19 -12.08
C LYS A 241 -8.56 11.86 -11.10
N ILE A 242 -9.10 12.51 -10.07
CA ILE A 242 -8.34 13.12 -8.98
C ILE A 242 -8.38 12.18 -7.80
N LYS A 243 -7.20 11.80 -7.30
CA LYS A 243 -7.01 11.01 -6.11
C LYS A 243 -6.36 11.84 -5.03
N TYR A 244 -6.82 11.69 -3.80
CA TYR A 244 -6.24 12.35 -2.65
C TYR A 244 -5.22 11.42 -2.00
N LYS A 245 -3.97 11.87 -1.89
CA LYS A 245 -2.93 11.17 -1.12
C LYS A 245 -2.54 11.98 0.09
N ILE A 246 -2.35 11.33 1.22
CA ILE A 246 -2.11 11.97 2.51
C ILE A 246 -0.63 11.78 2.87
N ASN A 247 0.02 12.84 3.35
CA ASN A 247 1.41 12.79 3.80
C ASN A 247 1.51 11.94 5.09
N ASN A 248 2.41 10.96 5.13
CA ASN A 248 2.61 10.11 6.30
C ASN A 248 3.25 10.82 7.48
N SER A 249 3.78 12.01 7.25
CA SER A 249 4.31 12.89 8.29
C SER A 249 3.23 13.83 8.83
N ALA A 250 2.00 13.76 8.32
CA ALA A 250 0.86 14.52 8.80
C ALA A 250 0.07 13.73 9.86
N ILE A 251 -0.16 14.37 11.01
CA ILE A 251 -0.94 13.82 12.11
C ILE A 251 -2.16 14.72 12.33
N PHE A 252 -3.34 14.12 12.37
CA PHE A 252 -4.61 14.83 12.40
C PHE A 252 -5.30 14.65 13.74
N THR A 253 -5.84 15.73 14.30
CA THR A 253 -6.79 15.63 15.41
C THR A 253 -7.85 16.71 15.33
N GLY A 254 -9.06 16.39 15.76
CA GLY A 254 -10.21 17.29 15.71
C GLY A 254 -11.50 16.48 15.71
N SER A 255 -12.44 16.86 16.55
CA SER A 255 -13.81 16.39 16.40
C SER A 255 -14.48 17.16 15.27
N MET A 256 -15.30 16.49 14.49
CA MET A 256 -15.93 17.08 13.33
C MET A 256 -17.45 17.16 13.53
N LEU A 257 -18.02 18.29 13.12
CA LEU A 257 -19.45 18.52 13.01
C LEU A 257 -19.97 18.08 11.63
N GLN A 258 -21.28 18.06 11.45
CA GLN A 258 -21.92 17.57 10.20
C GLN A 258 -21.59 18.43 8.97
N ASP A 259 -21.28 19.70 9.16
CA ASP A 259 -20.91 20.67 8.14
C ASP A 259 -19.41 20.67 7.80
N GLY A 260 -18.62 19.80 8.45
CA GLY A 260 -17.17 19.75 8.31
C GLY A 260 -16.41 20.74 9.19
N ASN A 261 -17.09 21.55 10.00
CA ASN A 261 -16.41 22.41 10.96
C ASN A 261 -15.81 21.57 12.09
N LEU A 262 -14.67 22.02 12.61
CA LEU A 262 -13.98 21.37 13.71
C LEU A 262 -14.33 22.01 15.04
N ASP A 263 -14.66 21.15 16.01
CA ASP A 263 -14.90 21.59 17.37
C ASP A 263 -13.60 21.63 18.19
N SER A 264 -13.59 22.46 19.23
CA SER A 264 -12.45 22.57 20.14
C SER A 264 -12.26 21.30 20.97
N ILE A 265 -11.01 20.93 21.17
CA ILE A 265 -10.60 19.88 22.09
C ILE A 265 -10.29 20.51 23.46
N SER A 266 -10.55 19.80 24.56
CA SER A 266 -10.20 20.30 25.90
C SER A 266 -8.71 20.53 26.06
N SER A 267 -8.35 21.49 26.90
CA SER A 267 -6.95 21.91 27.05
C SER A 267 -6.01 20.78 27.46
N ASN A 268 -6.38 19.97 28.44
CA ASN A 268 -5.55 18.84 28.86
C ASN A 268 -5.33 17.83 27.71
N ILE A 269 -6.39 17.52 26.95
CA ILE A 269 -6.30 16.54 25.85
C ILE A 269 -5.42 17.07 24.72
N ILE A 270 -5.56 18.34 24.32
CA ILE A 270 -4.71 18.87 23.25
C ILE A 270 -3.25 18.95 23.66
N GLU A 271 -2.92 19.32 24.90
CA GLU A 271 -1.54 19.33 25.37
C GLU A 271 -0.92 17.93 25.24
N ARG A 272 -1.61 16.92 25.75
CA ARG A 272 -1.18 15.52 25.66
C ARG A 272 -1.02 15.04 24.22
N LYS A 273 -1.98 15.33 23.34
CA LYS A 273 -1.88 14.97 21.90
C LYS A 273 -0.77 15.71 21.18
N THR A 274 -0.50 16.95 21.58
CA THR A 274 0.61 17.75 21.04
C THR A 274 1.94 17.11 21.43
N LEU A 275 2.09 16.68 22.69
CA LEU A 275 3.27 15.92 23.12
C LEU A 275 3.41 14.60 22.34
N THR A 276 2.30 13.88 22.12
CA THR A 276 2.32 12.65 21.30
C THR A 276 2.82 12.93 19.88
N ALA A 277 2.30 13.98 19.24
CA ALA A 277 2.73 14.36 17.91
C ALA A 277 4.20 14.82 17.89
N PHE A 278 4.62 15.59 18.90
CA PHE A 278 5.99 16.07 19.04
C PHE A 278 7.01 14.93 19.15
N TYR A 279 6.75 13.93 20.00
CA TYR A 279 7.59 12.74 20.15
C TYR A 279 7.34 11.67 19.07
N SER A 280 7.02 12.08 17.84
CA SER A 280 6.79 11.16 16.73
C SER A 280 7.50 11.61 15.46
N LYS A 281 7.29 10.86 14.36
CA LYS A 281 7.76 11.24 13.02
C LYS A 281 6.97 12.41 12.40
N CYS A 282 6.01 12.99 13.13
CA CYS A 282 5.21 14.12 12.68
C CYS A 282 6.07 15.30 12.22
N VAL A 283 5.74 15.81 11.03
CA VAL A 283 6.21 17.09 10.49
C VAL A 283 5.06 18.09 10.43
N TYR A 284 3.84 17.64 10.13
CA TYR A 284 2.65 18.49 10.10
C TYR A 284 1.65 18.02 11.14
N PHE A 285 1.31 18.86 12.11
CA PHE A 285 0.30 18.56 13.13
C PHE A 285 -0.94 19.42 12.90
N ILE A 286 -2.00 18.78 12.41
CA ILE A 286 -3.23 19.44 12.01
C ILE A 286 -4.21 19.40 13.18
N ILE A 287 -4.68 20.56 13.59
CA ILE A 287 -5.52 20.74 14.79
C ILE A 287 -6.65 21.74 14.55
N PRO A 288 -7.71 21.74 15.38
CA PRO A 288 -8.74 22.78 15.33
C PRO A 288 -8.12 24.15 15.63
N GLN A 289 -8.53 25.17 14.88
CA GLN A 289 -7.99 26.53 14.99
C GLN A 289 -8.07 27.09 16.42
N LYS A 290 -9.16 26.79 17.14
CA LYS A 290 -9.38 27.19 18.54
C LYS A 290 -8.30 26.67 19.50
N ASN A 291 -7.60 25.60 19.15
CA ASN A 291 -6.58 24.96 19.98
C ASN A 291 -5.14 25.41 19.65
N TYR A 292 -4.96 26.28 18.65
CA TYR A 292 -3.65 26.66 18.12
C TYR A 292 -2.68 27.22 19.16
N LEU A 293 -3.10 28.24 19.91
CA LEU A 293 -2.22 28.92 20.87
C LEU A 293 -1.69 27.96 21.94
N GLN A 294 -2.53 27.03 22.38
CA GLN A 294 -2.13 26.06 23.39
C GLN A 294 -1.16 25.02 22.85
N ALA A 295 -1.45 24.43 21.69
CA ALA A 295 -0.53 23.49 21.05
C ALA A 295 0.83 24.15 20.75
N LYS A 296 0.82 25.40 20.29
CA LYS A 296 2.03 26.19 20.07
C LYS A 296 2.85 26.36 21.35
N ALA A 297 2.21 26.74 22.45
CA ALA A 297 2.89 26.89 23.74
C ALA A 297 3.57 25.59 24.20
N VAL A 298 2.91 24.44 23.99
CA VAL A 298 3.47 23.12 24.32
C VAL A 298 4.68 22.79 23.43
N ILE A 299 4.59 22.99 22.11
CA ILE A 299 5.72 22.75 21.21
C ILE A 299 6.91 23.64 21.55
N GLU A 300 6.70 24.93 21.82
CA GLU A 300 7.80 25.84 22.16
C GLU A 300 8.45 25.47 23.51
N ARG A 301 7.66 24.99 24.48
CA ARG A 301 8.21 24.43 25.74
C ARG A 301 9.09 23.21 25.46
N GLU A 302 8.64 22.27 24.64
CA GLU A 302 9.40 21.05 24.35
C GLU A 302 10.63 21.31 23.48
N LYS A 303 10.58 22.30 22.59
CA LYS A 303 11.77 22.74 21.84
C LYS A 303 12.88 23.24 22.76
N LEU A 304 12.61 23.76 23.96
CA LEU A 304 13.69 24.11 24.89
C LEU A 304 14.53 22.89 25.28
N ASN A 305 13.92 21.70 25.30
CA ASN A 305 14.59 20.44 25.60
C ASN A 305 15.12 19.75 24.33
N TYR A 306 14.46 19.95 23.18
CA TYR A 306 14.73 19.26 21.91
C TYR A 306 14.82 20.25 20.73
N GLY A 307 15.75 21.20 20.82
CA GLY A 307 15.84 22.47 20.06
C GLY A 307 15.59 22.47 18.55
N ASN A 308 15.77 21.34 17.90
CA ASN A 308 15.82 21.29 16.44
C ASN A 308 14.63 20.56 15.79
N LYS A 309 13.70 19.98 16.57
CA LYS A 309 12.55 19.23 16.01
C LYS A 309 11.75 20.10 15.04
N LYS A 310 11.70 19.65 13.78
CA LYS A 310 10.87 20.25 12.73
C LYS A 310 9.43 19.74 12.86
N ILE A 311 8.54 20.62 13.30
CA ILE A 311 7.10 20.36 13.39
C ILE A 311 6.34 21.66 13.12
N ASN A 312 5.40 21.58 12.19
CA ASN A 312 4.55 22.67 11.75
C ASN A 312 3.13 22.42 12.26
N ILE A 313 2.62 23.32 13.10
CA ILE A 313 1.22 23.27 13.53
C ILE A 313 0.38 23.96 12.45
N VAL A 314 -0.60 23.23 11.91
CA VAL A 314 -1.51 23.74 10.89
C VAL A 314 -2.91 23.86 11.51
N PRO A 315 -3.31 25.07 11.92
CA PRO A 315 -4.64 25.30 12.47
C PRO A 315 -5.67 25.38 11.35
N ILE A 316 -6.77 24.65 11.48
CA ILE A 316 -7.86 24.66 10.51
C ILE A 316 -9.21 24.81 11.20
N ALA A 317 -10.16 25.49 10.55
CA ALA A 317 -11.52 25.63 11.06
C ALA A 317 -12.48 24.61 10.41
N ASN A 318 -12.30 24.33 9.12
CA ASN A 318 -13.07 23.35 8.36
C ASN A 318 -12.17 22.30 7.69
N VAL A 319 -12.67 21.07 7.52
CA VAL A 319 -11.95 19.98 6.84
C VAL A 319 -11.57 20.35 5.40
N SER A 320 -12.37 21.18 4.71
CA SER A 320 -12.09 21.58 3.33
C SER A 320 -10.77 22.36 3.18
N GLU A 321 -10.37 23.11 4.21
CA GLU A 321 -9.13 23.91 4.20
C GLU A 321 -7.88 23.04 4.02
N ILE A 322 -7.93 21.76 4.45
CA ILE A 322 -6.80 20.85 4.30
C ILE A 322 -6.40 20.64 2.84
N PHE A 323 -7.37 20.67 1.91
CA PHE A 323 -7.09 20.44 0.50
C PHE A 323 -6.37 21.62 -0.18
N GLU A 324 -6.25 22.76 0.49
CA GLU A 324 -5.45 23.91 0.08
C GLU A 324 -3.96 23.70 0.42
N HIS A 325 -3.67 22.78 1.34
CA HIS A 325 -2.32 22.42 1.79
C HIS A 325 -1.77 21.21 1.01
N GLY A 326 -1.19 21.47 -0.15
CA GLY A 326 -0.63 20.43 -1.05
C GLY A 326 0.47 19.57 -0.44
N GLU A 327 1.14 20.07 0.60
CA GLU A 327 2.14 19.38 1.41
C GLU A 327 1.53 18.36 2.39
N ILE A 328 0.27 18.55 2.77
CA ILE A 328 -0.48 17.65 3.67
C ILE A 328 -1.30 16.66 2.86
N VAL A 329 -2.07 17.17 1.89
CA VAL A 329 -2.90 16.37 0.99
C VAL A 329 -2.58 16.73 -0.44
N LYS A 330 -2.04 15.75 -1.18
CA LYS A 330 -1.68 15.91 -2.57
C LYS A 330 -2.79 15.41 -3.48
N ASN A 331 -3.25 16.31 -4.36
CA ASN A 331 -4.17 15.98 -5.44
C ASN A 331 -3.37 15.35 -6.59
N VAL A 332 -3.52 14.05 -6.79
CA VAL A 332 -2.88 13.33 -7.88
C VAL A 332 -3.89 13.13 -9.00
N THR A 333 -3.73 13.91 -10.08
CA THR A 333 -4.48 13.72 -11.31
C THR A 333 -3.90 12.54 -12.09
N GLU A 334 -4.69 11.51 -12.34
CA GLU A 334 -4.27 10.43 -13.22
C GLU A 334 -4.29 10.87 -14.69
N PRO A 335 -3.33 10.41 -15.51
CA PRO A 335 -3.37 10.62 -16.94
C PRO A 335 -4.66 10.03 -17.52
N VAL A 336 -5.21 10.76 -18.51
CA VAL A 336 -6.50 10.41 -19.14
C VAL A 336 -6.48 8.98 -19.70
N SER A 337 -5.37 8.56 -20.31
CA SER A 337 -5.20 7.21 -20.86
C SER A 337 -5.30 6.11 -19.80
N THR A 338 -4.67 6.30 -18.63
CA THR A 338 -4.68 5.32 -17.54
C THR A 338 -6.07 5.21 -16.91
N TYR A 339 -6.74 6.35 -16.73
CA TYR A 339 -8.11 6.41 -16.25
C TYR A 339 -9.08 5.68 -17.21
N PHE A 340 -9.03 5.97 -18.52
CA PHE A 340 -9.88 5.30 -19.51
C PHE A 340 -9.60 3.81 -19.58
N TYR A 341 -8.32 3.39 -19.58
CA TYR A 341 -7.96 1.98 -19.59
C TYR A 341 -8.57 1.23 -18.38
N ARG A 342 -8.46 1.80 -17.17
CA ARG A 342 -9.03 1.19 -15.96
C ARG A 342 -10.56 1.17 -16.00
N LYS A 343 -11.19 2.24 -16.48
CA LYS A 343 -12.65 2.33 -16.63
C LYS A 343 -13.18 1.31 -17.64
N ILE A 344 -12.54 1.17 -18.79
CA ILE A 344 -12.89 0.16 -19.80
C ILE A 344 -12.72 -1.24 -19.21
N ARG A 345 -11.58 -1.53 -18.56
CA ARG A 345 -11.35 -2.83 -17.91
C ARG A 345 -12.37 -3.18 -16.82
N SER A 346 -12.91 -2.18 -16.12
CA SER A 346 -13.91 -2.38 -15.06
C SER A 346 -15.31 -2.78 -15.59
N LEU A 347 -15.62 -2.46 -16.85
CA LEU A 347 -16.86 -2.91 -17.48
C LEU A 347 -16.71 -4.40 -17.82
N LYS A 348 -17.48 -5.25 -17.12
CA LYS A 348 -17.47 -6.72 -17.34
C LYS A 348 -17.67 -7.13 -18.81
N TYR A 349 -18.28 -6.25 -19.62
CA TYR A 349 -18.60 -6.47 -21.02
C TYR A 349 -17.72 -5.68 -22.00
N SER A 350 -16.70 -4.93 -21.55
CA SER A 350 -15.88 -4.15 -22.48
C SER A 350 -15.12 -5.01 -23.48
N VAL A 351 -14.58 -6.15 -23.04
CA VAL A 351 -13.85 -7.08 -23.89
C VAL A 351 -14.76 -7.68 -24.98
N PRO A 352 -15.94 -8.27 -24.68
CA PRO A 352 -16.81 -8.78 -25.72
C PRO A 352 -17.37 -7.68 -26.64
N ILE A 353 -17.65 -6.47 -26.13
CA ILE A 353 -18.08 -5.34 -26.98
C ILE A 353 -16.96 -4.89 -27.92
N LEU A 354 -15.71 -4.83 -27.44
CA LEU A 354 -14.55 -4.49 -28.27
C LEU A 354 -14.31 -5.55 -29.36
N ILE A 355 -14.42 -6.84 -29.01
CA ILE A 355 -14.33 -7.96 -29.96
C ILE A 355 -15.45 -7.86 -31.00
N LEU A 356 -16.68 -7.56 -30.57
CA LEU A 356 -17.83 -7.38 -31.48
C LEU A 356 -17.59 -6.20 -32.44
N LEU A 357 -17.12 -5.06 -31.95
CA LEU A 357 -16.76 -3.90 -32.78
C LEU A 357 -15.63 -4.23 -33.76
N MET A 358 -14.60 -4.94 -33.32
CA MET A 358 -13.54 -5.43 -34.21
C MET A 358 -14.08 -6.38 -35.27
N MET A 359 -14.99 -7.29 -34.92
CA MET A 359 -15.64 -8.16 -35.92
C MET A 359 -16.45 -7.37 -36.93
N ILE A 360 -17.21 -6.36 -36.49
CA ILE A 360 -18.00 -5.49 -37.40
C ILE A 360 -17.10 -4.73 -38.38
N ILE A 361 -15.87 -4.39 -38.00
CA ILE A 361 -14.91 -3.71 -38.88
C ILE A 361 -14.17 -4.70 -39.80
N ILE A 362 -13.77 -5.86 -39.27
CA ILE A 362 -12.97 -6.85 -40.00
C ILE A 362 -13.82 -7.63 -41.03
N LEU A 363 -15.07 -7.97 -40.70
CA LEU A 363 -15.96 -8.74 -41.58
C LEU A 363 -16.19 -8.07 -42.95
N PRO A 364 -16.53 -6.77 -43.04
CA PRO A 364 -16.66 -6.08 -44.32
C PRO A 364 -15.35 -6.05 -45.10
N ILE A 365 -14.21 -5.78 -44.45
CA ILE A 365 -12.90 -5.77 -45.12
C ILE A 365 -12.59 -7.14 -45.72
N TYR A 366 -12.89 -8.21 -44.97
CA TYR A 366 -12.75 -9.59 -45.46
C TYR A 366 -13.68 -9.89 -46.63
N TYR A 367 -14.96 -9.50 -46.54
CA TYR A 367 -15.94 -9.69 -47.62
C TYR A 367 -15.58 -8.91 -48.88
N PHE A 368 -15.17 -7.65 -48.77
CA PHE A 368 -14.74 -6.83 -49.90
C PHE A 368 -13.51 -7.43 -50.59
N LYS A 369 -12.53 -7.91 -49.80
CA LYS A 369 -11.34 -8.55 -50.36
C LYS A 369 -11.69 -9.82 -51.12
N ASN A 370 -12.58 -10.65 -50.58
CA ASN A 370 -13.01 -11.89 -51.23
C ASN A 370 -13.89 -11.62 -52.48
N ALA A 371 -14.72 -10.58 -52.46
CA ALA A 371 -15.52 -10.18 -53.61
C ALA A 371 -14.61 -9.73 -54.79
N GLN A 372 -13.58 -8.94 -54.51
CA GLN A 372 -12.59 -8.53 -55.53
C GLN A 372 -11.83 -9.72 -56.13
N THR A 373 -11.37 -10.67 -55.30
CA THR A 373 -10.70 -11.86 -55.83
C THR A 373 -11.61 -12.75 -56.68
N ASN A 374 -12.91 -12.80 -56.38
CA ASN A 374 -13.86 -13.56 -57.19
C ASN A 374 -14.12 -12.89 -58.54
N GLU A 375 -14.24 -11.56 -58.60
CA GLU A 375 -14.34 -10.82 -59.87
C GLU A 375 -13.07 -10.97 -60.73
N GLU A 376 -11.89 -10.93 -60.12
CA GLU A 376 -10.62 -11.18 -60.83
C GLU A 376 -10.54 -12.62 -61.38
N ASN A 377 -10.95 -13.61 -60.59
CA ASN A 377 -10.97 -15.01 -61.01
C ASN A 377 -12.00 -15.25 -62.14
N ASP A 378 -13.20 -14.68 -62.05
CA ASP A 378 -14.22 -14.75 -63.12
C ASP A 378 -13.73 -14.06 -64.41
N PHE A 379 -13.00 -12.95 -64.28
CA PHE A 379 -12.37 -12.27 -65.42
C PHE A 379 -11.27 -13.13 -66.06
N ILE A 380 -10.41 -13.77 -65.27
CA ILE A 380 -9.37 -14.68 -65.76
C ILE A 380 -10.00 -15.90 -66.45
N GLU A 381 -11.02 -16.53 -65.86
CA GLU A 381 -11.71 -17.67 -66.48
C GLU A 381 -12.38 -17.27 -67.80
N THR A 382 -13.04 -16.11 -67.85
CA THR A 382 -13.66 -15.58 -69.07
C THR A 382 -12.61 -15.29 -70.16
N ALA A 383 -11.47 -14.72 -69.79
CA ALA A 383 -10.37 -14.45 -70.71
C ALA A 383 -9.73 -15.76 -71.24
N VAL A 384 -9.55 -16.75 -70.38
CA VAL A 384 -9.03 -18.09 -70.76
C VAL A 384 -10.02 -18.83 -71.67
N GLN A 385 -11.32 -18.77 -71.38
CA GLN A 385 -12.34 -19.38 -72.24
C GLN A 385 -12.38 -18.71 -73.62
N LYS A 386 -12.32 -17.38 -73.68
CA LYS A 386 -12.28 -16.63 -74.94
C LYS A 386 -11.03 -16.96 -75.75
N TYR A 387 -9.86 -16.99 -75.11
CA TYR A 387 -8.60 -17.39 -75.75
C TYR A 387 -8.66 -18.82 -76.32
N ASN A 388 -9.21 -19.78 -75.58
CA ASN A 388 -9.37 -21.16 -76.05
C ASN A 388 -10.37 -21.26 -77.22
N LEU A 389 -11.45 -20.47 -77.21
CA LEU A 389 -12.41 -20.39 -78.31
C LEU A 389 -11.79 -19.80 -79.57
N ASP A 390 -11.02 -18.71 -79.44
CA ASP A 390 -10.33 -18.07 -80.57
C ASP A 390 -9.23 -18.98 -81.12
N LYS A 391 -8.47 -19.68 -80.25
CA LYS A 391 -7.50 -20.71 -80.65
C LYS A 391 -8.15 -21.86 -81.43
N LYS A 392 -9.36 -22.29 -81.02
CA LYS A 392 -10.14 -23.33 -81.72
C LYS A 392 -10.74 -22.85 -83.05
N LYS A 393 -10.99 -21.54 -83.21
CA LYS A 393 -11.36 -20.92 -84.49
C LYS A 393 -10.17 -20.71 -85.43
N LEU A 394 -8.96 -20.57 -84.89
CA LEU A 394 -7.71 -20.42 -85.65
C LEU A 394 -7.09 -21.76 -86.05
N SER A 395 -7.45 -22.88 -85.39
CA SER A 395 -6.93 -24.21 -85.73
C SER A 395 -7.30 -24.78 -87.11
N PRO A 396 -8.31 -24.30 -87.86
CA PRO A 396 -8.50 -24.68 -89.26
C PRO A 396 -7.71 -23.81 -90.25
N ILE A 397 -7.11 -22.69 -89.82
CA ILE A 397 -6.44 -21.72 -90.73
C ILE A 397 -4.91 -21.86 -90.70
N LEU A 398 -4.35 -22.50 -89.67
CA LEU A 398 -2.90 -22.75 -89.54
C LEU A 398 -2.50 -24.19 -89.88
N ASN A 399 -3.15 -24.77 -90.89
CA ASN A 399 -2.74 -26.02 -91.50
C ASN A 399 -2.04 -25.82 -92.86
N ASP A 400 -1.48 -24.63 -93.08
CA ASP A 400 -0.56 -24.37 -94.18
C ASP A 400 0.81 -23.99 -93.64
N ASN A 401 1.77 -24.86 -93.97
CA ASN A 401 3.18 -24.74 -93.71
C ASN A 401 3.71 -23.36 -94.16
N SER A 402 4.03 -22.49 -93.20
CA SER A 402 5.06 -21.48 -93.41
C SER A 402 5.73 -21.12 -92.09
N LEU A 403 7.05 -21.38 -92.06
CA LEU A 403 7.95 -20.87 -91.04
C LEU A 403 7.82 -19.34 -90.96
N LEU A 404 7.28 -18.82 -89.85
CA LEU A 404 7.55 -17.46 -89.42
C LEU A 404 8.04 -17.48 -87.98
N SER A 405 9.34 -17.23 -87.82
CA SER A 405 9.99 -16.90 -86.56
C SER A 405 9.50 -15.53 -86.10
N LEU A 406 8.48 -15.51 -85.24
CA LEU A 406 8.08 -14.32 -84.51
C LEU A 406 8.81 -14.31 -83.16
N LYS A 407 9.76 -13.38 -83.03
CA LYS A 407 10.33 -12.94 -81.75
C LYS A 407 9.18 -12.45 -80.87
N LEU A 408 8.91 -13.20 -79.80
CA LEU A 408 8.17 -12.68 -78.65
C LEU A 408 9.16 -11.90 -77.77
N ASP A 409 9.07 -10.58 -77.85
CA ASP A 409 9.64 -9.70 -76.84
C ASP A 409 8.92 -9.92 -75.51
N LYS A 410 9.71 -9.79 -74.44
CA LYS A 410 9.40 -10.04 -73.03
C LYS A 410 7.97 -9.64 -72.62
N VAL A 411 7.20 -10.64 -72.22
CA VAL A 411 6.10 -10.46 -71.27
C VAL A 411 6.65 -10.92 -69.92
N ASP A 412 6.95 -9.98 -69.03
CA ASP A 412 7.25 -10.24 -67.63
C ASP A 412 5.96 -10.70 -66.95
N LEU A 413 5.72 -12.02 -66.94
CA LEU A 413 4.74 -12.66 -66.06
C LEU A 413 5.34 -12.70 -64.65
N ASN A 414 4.92 -11.77 -63.81
CA ASN A 414 5.10 -11.86 -62.35
C ASN A 414 4.17 -12.95 -61.81
N LEU A 415 4.58 -14.21 -61.96
CA LEU A 415 4.01 -15.35 -61.27
C LEU A 415 4.60 -15.40 -59.85
N SER A 416 4.02 -14.63 -58.94
CA SER A 416 4.16 -14.90 -57.51
C SER A 416 3.21 -16.04 -57.14
N ASP A 417 3.56 -17.28 -57.53
CA ASP A 417 2.87 -18.48 -57.07
C ASP A 417 3.81 -19.38 -56.27
N SER A 418 3.32 -19.73 -55.08
CA SER A 418 3.99 -20.25 -53.91
C SER A 418 4.32 -21.75 -53.97
N SER A 419 4.78 -22.27 -55.11
CA SER A 419 5.07 -23.70 -55.28
C SER A 419 6.56 -24.09 -55.13
N LEU A 420 7.41 -23.18 -54.64
CA LEU A 420 8.85 -23.42 -54.42
C LEU A 420 9.29 -23.33 -52.94
N ILE A 421 8.38 -23.47 -51.98
CA ILE A 421 8.70 -23.47 -50.54
C ILE A 421 9.02 -24.89 -50.01
N ASP A 422 8.68 -25.95 -50.76
CA ASP A 422 8.92 -27.33 -50.30
C ASP A 422 10.32 -27.89 -50.60
N THR A 423 11.24 -27.10 -51.18
CA THR A 423 12.61 -27.56 -51.49
C THR A 423 13.70 -27.01 -50.55
N PHE A 424 13.34 -26.25 -49.50
CA PHE A 424 14.31 -25.71 -48.52
C PHE A 424 14.12 -26.21 -47.07
N LYS A 425 13.52 -27.40 -46.90
CA LYS A 425 13.37 -28.07 -45.59
C LYS A 425 14.39 -29.17 -45.28
N ASN A 426 15.50 -29.24 -46.00
CA ASN A 426 16.56 -30.24 -45.75
C ASN A 426 17.95 -29.61 -45.71
N ILE A 427 18.26 -28.86 -44.65
CA ILE A 427 19.62 -28.79 -44.07
C ILE A 427 19.47 -28.72 -42.55
N SER A 428 19.19 -29.88 -41.96
CA SER A 428 19.40 -30.17 -40.55
C SER A 428 20.49 -31.23 -40.46
N SER A 429 21.74 -30.82 -40.22
CA SER A 429 22.85 -31.62 -39.65
C SER A 429 24.20 -30.95 -39.97
N ILE A 430 25.23 -31.27 -39.17
CA ILE A 430 26.58 -30.67 -39.06
C ILE A 430 26.59 -29.58 -37.96
N GLU A 431 26.58 -29.97 -36.68
CA GLU A 431 27.74 -30.37 -35.84
C GLU A 431 28.66 -29.21 -35.41
N ASN A 432 28.66 -29.00 -34.09
CA ASN A 432 29.82 -28.81 -33.21
C ASN A 432 31.05 -28.08 -33.76
N ARG A 433 31.34 -26.92 -33.16
CA ARG A 433 32.64 -26.53 -32.57
C ARG A 433 32.56 -25.08 -32.11
N PHE A 434 32.68 -24.83 -30.80
CA PHE A 434 33.68 -23.91 -30.24
C PHE A 434 33.73 -24.11 -28.72
N HIS A 435 34.91 -24.53 -28.27
CA HIS A 435 35.33 -24.64 -26.88
C HIS A 435 35.63 -23.25 -26.28
N GLU A 436 35.33 -23.16 -24.98
CA GLU A 436 36.00 -22.38 -23.91
C GLU A 436 36.44 -20.93 -24.15
N LYS A 437 35.91 -20.04 -23.29
CA LYS A 437 36.72 -19.43 -22.22
C LYS A 437 35.86 -18.73 -21.17
N ASP A 438 36.07 -19.17 -19.93
CA ASP A 438 36.03 -18.43 -18.67
C ASP A 438 34.95 -17.36 -18.46
N LYS A 439 33.97 -17.72 -17.63
CA LYS A 439 33.58 -16.93 -16.44
C LYS A 439 32.62 -17.74 -15.58
N ALA A 440 33.16 -18.34 -14.53
CA ALA A 440 32.36 -18.76 -13.39
C ALA A 440 31.76 -17.50 -12.75
N LEU A 441 30.44 -17.39 -12.79
CA LEU A 441 29.68 -16.45 -11.98
C LEU A 441 28.82 -17.28 -11.04
N TYR A 442 29.25 -17.34 -9.78
CA TYR A 442 28.39 -17.77 -8.68
C TYR A 442 27.26 -16.75 -8.52
N PHE A 443 26.02 -17.22 -8.52
CA PHE A 443 24.86 -16.41 -8.16
C PHE A 443 24.10 -17.10 -7.03
N SER A 444 24.08 -16.46 -5.85
CA SER A 444 23.15 -16.76 -4.77
C SER A 444 21.77 -16.19 -5.11
N GLY A 445 20.72 -16.90 -4.71
CA GLY A 445 19.34 -16.61 -5.08
C GLY A 445 18.83 -15.29 -4.50
N ASP A 446 18.04 -14.57 -5.31
CA ASP A 446 16.61 -14.43 -5.05
C ASP A 446 15.86 -13.97 -6.32
N SER A 447 14.58 -14.28 -6.35
CA SER A 447 13.67 -14.21 -7.51
C SER A 447 13.77 -12.92 -8.33
N SER A 448 14.08 -13.06 -9.63
CA SER A 448 13.91 -11.98 -10.61
C SER A 448 13.53 -12.52 -11.99
N PHE A 449 12.58 -11.85 -12.65
CA PHE A 449 12.29 -12.04 -14.07
C PHE A 449 13.47 -11.54 -14.90
N ILE A 450 14.01 -12.38 -15.78
CA ILE A 450 15.06 -11.98 -16.71
C ILE A 450 14.41 -11.35 -17.93
N ARG A 451 14.64 -10.06 -18.14
CA ARG A 451 14.25 -9.34 -19.36
C ARG A 451 15.41 -9.35 -20.35
N LEU A 452 15.30 -10.15 -21.42
CA LEU A 452 16.21 -10.07 -22.56
C LEU A 452 15.63 -9.11 -23.59
N ASN A 453 16.30 -7.97 -23.79
CA ASN A 453 15.99 -7.06 -24.90
C ASN A 453 16.99 -7.34 -26.03
N LYS A 454 16.49 -7.70 -27.21
CA LYS A 454 17.30 -7.80 -28.42
C LYS A 454 16.75 -6.83 -29.45
N ASN A 455 17.53 -5.82 -29.80
CA ASN A 455 17.19 -4.90 -30.88
C ASN A 455 17.63 -5.54 -32.20
N ILE A 456 16.67 -5.74 -33.10
CA ILE A 456 16.94 -6.23 -34.45
C ILE A 456 16.68 -5.06 -35.40
N ASN A 457 17.75 -4.60 -36.06
CA ASN A 457 17.62 -3.61 -37.12
C ASN A 457 17.28 -4.33 -38.42
N LEU A 458 16.05 -4.18 -38.89
CA LEU A 458 15.66 -4.54 -40.24
C LEU A 458 15.93 -3.36 -41.18
N LYS A 459 16.29 -3.66 -42.44
CA LYS A 459 16.66 -2.67 -43.48
C LYS A 459 15.56 -1.64 -43.83
N SER A 460 14.36 -1.71 -43.24
CA SER A 460 13.24 -0.80 -43.49
C SER A 460 13.05 0.30 -42.43
N GLY A 461 14.02 0.54 -41.54
CA GLY A 461 14.10 1.81 -40.80
C GLY A 461 13.12 2.00 -39.62
N PHE A 462 12.34 0.98 -39.24
CA PHE A 462 11.53 1.02 -38.02
C PHE A 462 12.10 0.11 -36.94
N PRO A 463 12.41 0.61 -35.73
CA PRO A 463 12.86 -0.24 -34.64
C PRO A 463 11.67 -1.03 -34.07
N ILE A 464 11.78 -2.36 -34.09
CA ILE A 464 10.84 -3.25 -33.39
C ILE A 464 11.54 -3.74 -32.13
N SER A 465 10.93 -3.48 -30.97
CA SER A 465 11.35 -4.04 -29.69
C SER A 465 10.56 -5.31 -29.40
N ILE A 466 11.25 -6.44 -29.29
CA ILE A 466 10.65 -7.71 -28.87
C ILE A 466 11.12 -7.99 -27.45
N SER A 467 10.18 -8.09 -26.52
CA SER A 467 10.42 -8.48 -25.13
C SER A 467 9.87 -9.87 -24.88
N MET A 468 10.74 -10.80 -24.48
CA MET A 468 10.36 -12.18 -24.14
C MET A 468 10.43 -12.37 -22.61
N TRP A 469 9.38 -12.94 -22.03
CA TRP A 469 9.30 -13.25 -20.60
C TRP A 469 9.36 -14.76 -20.42
N ILE A 470 10.41 -15.26 -19.76
CA ILE A 470 10.55 -16.68 -19.47
C ILE A 470 10.02 -16.94 -18.06
N LYS A 471 8.90 -17.67 -17.95
CA LYS A 471 8.34 -18.08 -16.67
C LYS A 471 9.00 -19.39 -16.23
N ARG A 472 9.75 -19.37 -15.13
CA ARG A 472 10.25 -20.60 -14.49
C ARG A 472 9.06 -21.30 -13.79
N LYS A 473 8.91 -22.60 -14.00
CA LYS A 473 7.96 -23.43 -13.24
C LYS A 473 8.59 -23.70 -11.87
N ALA A 474 8.06 -23.08 -10.81
CA ALA A 474 8.49 -23.36 -9.44
C ALA A 474 7.78 -24.62 -8.93
N GLY A 475 8.55 -25.57 -8.42
CA GLY A 475 8.06 -26.68 -7.62
C GLY A 475 7.65 -26.20 -6.22
N ILE A 476 6.70 -26.91 -5.63
CA ILE A 476 6.14 -26.67 -4.30
C ILE A 476 7.21 -26.94 -3.23
N ALA A 477 7.45 -25.98 -2.33
CA ALA A 477 7.94 -26.24 -0.98
C ALA A 477 7.60 -25.04 -0.07
N ASP A 478 7.12 -25.37 1.12
CA ASP A 478 6.57 -24.52 2.16
C ASP A 478 7.62 -23.62 2.84
N GLY A 479 7.13 -22.47 3.36
CA GLY A 479 7.57 -21.90 4.62
C GLY A 479 8.89 -21.11 4.68
N TYR A 480 8.74 -19.82 5.02
CA TYR A 480 9.57 -18.97 5.89
C TYR A 480 10.03 -17.61 5.33
N SER A 481 10.06 -16.68 6.29
CA SER A 481 10.19 -15.22 6.31
C SER A 481 11.38 -14.62 5.56
N PRO A 482 11.34 -13.33 5.20
CA PRO A 482 12.48 -12.65 4.61
C PRO A 482 13.46 -12.17 5.70
N ILE A 483 14.70 -12.62 5.59
CA ILE A 483 15.89 -12.01 6.17
C ILE A 483 16.32 -10.89 5.21
N ILE A 484 16.50 -9.68 5.73
CA ILE A 484 17.11 -8.56 5.02
C ILE A 484 18.60 -8.56 5.38
N SER A 485 19.48 -8.65 4.40
CA SER A 485 20.91 -8.33 4.54
C SER A 485 21.29 -7.20 3.57
N THR A 486 21.78 -6.10 4.18
CA THR A 486 22.62 -4.99 3.67
C THR A 486 22.52 -4.57 2.21
#